data_AF-A0A6V7IGE8-F1
#
_entry.id   AF-A0A6V7IGE8-F1
#
_cell.length_a   1.000
_cell.length_b   1.000
_cell.length_c   1.000
_cell.angle_alpha   90.00
_cell.angle_beta   90.00
_cell.angle_gamma   90.00
#
_symmetry.space_group_name_H-M   'P 1'
#
loop_
_entity.id
_entity.type
_entity.pdbx_description
1 polymer ?
#
loop_
_entity_poly.entity_id
_entity_poly.type
_entity_poly.pdbx_seq_one_letter_code
_entity_poly.pdbx_strand_id
1 'polypeptide(L)' 'HVGDLGNIIADNSGRARFRLLDKLLTVGDIIGRSLVITQEADDLGKGGDEKSKIDGNSGT' A
#
# COMPACT_ATOMS: atom_id res chain seq x y z
N HIS A 1 -5.04 6.82 4.00
CA HIS A 1 -4.05 7.81 4.48
C HIS A 1 -3.22 8.36 3.32
N VAL A 2 -2.34 9.34 3.58
CA VAL A 2 -1.44 9.92 2.55
C VAL A 2 -0.38 8.92 2.07
N GLY A 3 -0.02 7.95 2.91
CA GLY A 3 0.91 6.87 2.56
C GLY A 3 0.27 5.67 1.86
N ASP A 4 -1.05 5.68 1.62
CA ASP A 4 -1.72 4.56 0.97
C ASP A 4 -1.43 4.60 -0.53
N LEU A 5 -0.59 3.66 -0.98
CA LEU A 5 -0.23 3.51 -2.40
C LEU A 5 -0.97 2.34 -3.06
N GLY A 6 -1.83 1.65 -2.30
CA GLY A 6 -2.63 0.50 -2.74
C GLY A 6 -1.79 -0.74 -3.02
N ASN A 7 -2.28 -1.57 -3.93
CA ASN A 7 -1.71 -2.88 -4.23
C ASN A 7 -0.71 -2.87 -5.39
N ILE A 8 0.27 -3.77 -5.31
CA ILE A 8 1.16 -4.14 -6.41
C ILE A 8 0.93 -5.60 -6.79
N ILE A 9 1.19 -5.96 -8.05
CA ILE A 9 0.99 -7.32 -8.55
C ILE A 9 2.35 -7.94 -8.82
N ALA A 10 2.65 -9.04 -8.12
CA ALA A 10 3.78 -9.90 -8.44
C ALA A 10 3.38 -10.90 -9.53
N ASP A 11 4.25 -11.10 -10.51
CA ASP A 11 4.06 -12.11 -11.55
C ASP A 11 4.31 -13.54 -11.02
N ASN A 12 4.13 -14.54 -11.88
CA ASN A 12 4.32 -15.95 -11.53
C ASN A 12 5.78 -16.30 -11.13
N SER A 13 6.74 -15.40 -11.34
CA SER A 13 8.13 -15.55 -10.87
C SER A 13 8.36 -14.89 -9.49
N GLY A 14 7.32 -14.30 -8.91
CA GLY A 14 7.39 -13.55 -7.66
C GLY A 14 7.92 -12.12 -7.83
N ARG A 15 8.02 -11.60 -9.07
CA ARG A 15 8.52 -10.25 -9.32
C ARG A 15 7.39 -9.27 -9.55
N ALA A 16 7.36 -8.19 -8.77
CA ALA A 16 6.52 -7.03 -9.06
C ALA A 16 7.31 -5.95 -9.81
N ARG A 17 6.72 -5.39 -10.87
CA ARG A 17 7.22 -4.19 -11.56
C ARG A 17 6.07 -3.21 -11.72
N PHE A 18 6.23 -2.01 -11.19
CA PHE A 18 5.17 -1.01 -11.20
C PHE A 18 5.74 0.40 -11.34
N ARG A 19 4.88 1.31 -11.81
CA ARG A 19 5.11 2.75 -11.81
C ARG A 19 3.80 3.40 -11.37
N LEU A 20 3.86 4.15 -10.29
CA LEU A 20 2.73 4.88 -9.72
C LEU A 20 3.06 6.38 -9.75
N LEU A 21 2.03 7.19 -9.99
CA LEU A 21 2.10 8.63 -9.89
C LEU A 21 1.06 9.05 -8.87
N ASP A 22 1.51 9.58 -7.73
CA ASP A 22 0.64 10.07 -6.67
C ASP A 22 0.65 11.60 -6.63
N LYS A 23 -0.49 12.21 -6.32
CA LYS A 23 -0.66 13.68 -6.28
C LYS A 23 -0.62 14.27 -4.87
N LEU A 24 -0.76 13.43 -3.85
CA LEU A 24 -0.79 13.82 -2.44
C LEU A 24 0.58 13.65 -1.79
N LEU A 25 1.34 12.65 -2.21
CA LEU A 25 2.63 12.30 -1.64
C LEU A 25 3.73 13.16 -2.27
N THR A 26 4.44 13.94 -1.45
CA THR A 26 5.61 14.73 -1.86
C THR A 26 6.89 14.15 -1.29
N VAL A 27 8.00 14.27 -2.01
CA VAL A 27 9.29 13.69 -1.57
C VAL A 27 9.76 14.30 -0.26
N GLY A 28 9.59 15.62 -0.08
CA GLY A 28 10.03 16.31 1.14
C GLY A 28 9.36 15.79 2.42
N ASP A 29 8.08 15.42 2.33
CA ASP A 29 7.29 14.98 3.49
C ASP A 29 7.61 13.53 3.95
N ILE A 30 8.25 12.75 3.08
CA ILE A 30 8.55 11.34 3.31
C ILE A 30 10.03 11.03 3.58
N ILE A 31 10.91 12.03 3.55
CA ILE A 31 12.32 11.84 3.91
C ILE A 31 12.42 11.33 5.36
N GLY A 32 13.18 10.25 5.55
CA GLY A 32 13.38 9.63 6.86
C GLY A 32 12.24 8.69 7.31
N ARG A 33 11.24 8.44 6.46
CA ARG A 33 10.17 7.46 6.71
C ARG A 33 10.48 6.11 6.03
N SER A 34 9.68 5.10 6.35
CA SER A 34 9.74 3.76 5.75
C SER A 34 8.75 3.60 4.60
N LEU A 35 9.08 2.67 3.70
CA LEU A 35 8.17 2.07 2.74
C LEU A 35 8.00 0.59 3.11
N VAL A 36 6.77 0.09 3.12
CA VAL A 36 6.44 -1.28 3.52
C VAL A 36 5.61 -1.95 2.41
N ILE A 37 5.86 -3.24 2.20
CA ILE A 37 5.04 -4.14 1.39
C ILE A 37 4.53 -5.20 2.37
N THR A 38 3.22 -5.49 2.32
CA THR A 38 2.56 -6.42 3.25
C THR A 38 2.21 -7.75 2.56
N GLN A 39 1.92 -8.76 3.37
CA GLN A 39 1.67 -10.12 2.90
C GLN A 39 0.42 -10.27 2.01
N GLU A 40 -0.67 -9.59 2.37
CA GLU A 40 -1.98 -9.72 1.72
C GLU A 40 -2.33 -8.45 0.93
N ALA A 41 -3.32 -8.57 0.05
CA ALA A 41 -3.85 -7.42 -0.69
C ALA A 41 -4.65 -6.49 0.24
N ASP A 42 -4.36 -5.20 0.16
CA ASP A 42 -5.13 -4.13 0.79
C ASP A 42 -6.56 -4.09 0.22
N ASP A 43 -7.56 -4.17 1.09
CA ASP A 43 -8.99 -4.13 0.76
C ASP A 43 -9.51 -2.71 0.44
N LEU A 44 -8.66 -1.70 0.57
CA LEU A 44 -8.89 -0.29 0.29
C LEU A 44 -9.96 0.34 1.19
N GLY A 45 -10.11 -0.16 2.41
CA GLY A 45 -11.12 0.28 3.37
C GLY A 45 -12.51 -0.28 3.10
N LYS A 46 -12.63 -1.34 2.29
CA LYS A 46 -13.92 -1.85 1.78
C LYS A 46 -14.27 -3.26 2.25
N GLY A 47 -13.43 -3.88 3.09
CA GLY A 47 -13.72 -5.19 3.67
C GLY A 47 -14.89 -5.20 4.67
N GLY A 48 -15.25 -4.04 5.22
CA GLY A 48 -16.45 -3.87 6.06
C GLY A 48 -16.23 -4.15 7.55
N ASP A 49 -14.99 -4.39 7.98
CA ASP A 49 -14.60 -4.51 9.39
C ASP A 49 -13.74 -3.31 9.85
N GLU A 50 -13.34 -3.32 11.13
CA GLU A 50 -12.55 -2.24 11.71
C GLU A 50 -11.14 -2.17 11.14
N LYS A 51 -10.52 -3.31 10.84
CA LYS A 51 -9.16 -3.36 10.32
C LYS A 51 -9.07 -2.83 8.89
N SER A 52 -10.08 -3.05 8.05
CA SER A 52 -10.18 -2.39 6.72
C SER A 52 -9.91 -0.88 6.80
N LYS A 53 -10.45 -0.21 7.83
CA LYS A 53 -10.32 1.25 8.00
C LYS A 53 -8.96 1.68 8.55
N ILE A 54 -8.17 0.76 9.09
CA ILE A 54 -6.91 1.03 9.78
C ILE A 54 -5.73 0.66 8.87
N ASP A 55 -5.66 -0.59 8.44
CA ASP A 55 -4.53 -1.18 7.72
C ASP A 55 -4.93 -1.89 6.41
N GLY A 56 -6.19 -1.74 5.99
CA GLY A 56 -6.68 -2.37 4.77
C GLY A 56 -6.73 -3.90 4.84
N ASN A 57 -6.65 -4.50 6.03
CA ASN A 57 -6.53 -5.95 6.21
C ASN A 57 -5.36 -6.57 5.43
N SER A 58 -4.30 -5.81 5.16
CA SER A 58 -3.23 -6.23 4.26
C SER A 58 -2.18 -7.16 4.90
N GLY A 59 -2.42 -7.60 6.13
CA GLY A 59 -1.58 -8.56 6.84
C GLY A 59 -0.33 -7.95 7.46
N THR A 60 0.61 -8.82 7.83
CA THR A 60 1.91 -8.43 8.41
C THR A 60 2.91 -8.00 7.35
#